data_AF-A0A8D8QBH2-F1
#
_entry.id   AF-A0A8D8QBH2-F1
#
_cell.length_a   1.000
_cell.length_b   1.000
_cell.length_c   1.000
_cell.angle_alpha   90.00
_cell.angle_beta   90.00
_cell.angle_gamma   90.00
#
_symmetry.space_group_name_H-M   'P 1'
#
loop_
_entity.id
_entity.type
_entity.pdbx_description
1 polymer ?
#
loop_
_entity_poly.entity_id
_entity_poly.type
_entity_poly.pdbx_seq_one_letter_code
_entity_poly.pdbx_strand_id
1 'polypeptide(L)'
;VLFAVFADSENPEGEGFNRPKNNSALCIYSLTFIRRKFMHNIQACFSGKGKRGLEFIKSDEHCTKNGTPIGEDFCGINVNTPLGGEQPIEAVTVLNYSVR
;
A
#
# COMPACT_ATOMS: atom_id res chain seq x y z
N VAL A 1 1.78 11.59 12.19
CA VAL A 1 2.06 10.16 12.49
C VAL A 1 0.73 9.44 12.54
N LEU A 2 0.65 8.21 12.04
CA LEU A 2 -0.54 7.36 12.10
C LEU A 2 -0.27 6.18 13.03
N PHE A 3 -1.17 5.93 13.98
CA PHE A 3 -1.16 4.75 14.84
C PHE A 3 -2.25 3.80 14.34
N ALA A 4 -1.89 2.54 14.12
CA ALA A 4 -2.82 1.52 13.64
C ALA A 4 -2.63 0.23 14.43
N VAL A 5 -3.73 -0.44 14.74
CA VAL A 5 -3.74 -1.75 15.39
C VAL A 5 -4.16 -2.79 14.36
N PHE A 6 -3.34 -3.83 14.21
CA PHE A 6 -3.60 -4.96 13.33
C PHE A 6 -3.74 -6.24 14.17
N ALA A 7 -4.54 -7.19 13.68
CA ALA A 7 -4.58 -8.55 14.20
C ALA A 7 -3.82 -9.49 13.26
N ASP A 8 -3.32 -10.60 13.78
CA ASP A 8 -2.74 -11.66 12.94
C ASP A 8 -3.77 -12.13 11.91
N SER A 9 -3.31 -12.33 10.66
CA SER A 9 -4.18 -12.78 9.59
C SER A 9 -4.43 -14.30 9.66
N GLU A 10 -5.64 -14.73 9.29
CA GLU A 10 -5.99 -16.16 9.14
C GLU A 10 -5.43 -16.74 7.83
N ASN A 11 -5.41 -15.94 6.76
CA ASN A 11 -4.82 -16.26 5.46
C ASN A 11 -3.99 -15.07 4.95
N PRO A 12 -3.09 -15.27 3.97
CA PRO A 12 -2.29 -14.17 3.42
C PRO A 12 -3.12 -13.08 2.74
N GLU A 13 -4.33 -13.42 2.25
CA GLU A 13 -5.20 -12.52 1.48
C GLU A 13 -6.08 -11.62 2.38
N GLY A 14 -6.22 -11.95 3.66
CA GLY A 14 -6.98 -11.16 4.65
C GLY A 14 -8.50 -11.15 4.44
N GLU A 15 -9.03 -11.88 3.45
CA GLU A 15 -10.45 -11.88 3.11
C GLU A 15 -11.25 -12.92 3.89
N GLY A 16 -12.52 -12.59 4.18
CA GLY A 16 -13.53 -13.56 4.62
C GLY A 16 -13.75 -13.70 6.13
N PHE A 17 -13.10 -12.88 6.97
CA PHE A 17 -13.19 -13.02 8.43
C PHE A 17 -13.69 -11.75 9.12
N ASN A 18 -14.76 -11.89 9.91
CA ASN A 18 -15.34 -10.81 10.71
C ASN A 18 -14.93 -10.86 12.19
N ARG A 19 -13.99 -11.75 12.55
CA ARG A 19 -13.45 -11.90 13.91
C ARG A 19 -11.92 -11.83 13.87
N PRO A 20 -11.29 -10.94 14.66
CA PRO A 20 -9.83 -10.86 14.74
C PRO A 20 -9.26 -12.04 15.54
N LYS A 21 -8.00 -12.42 15.26
CA LYS A 21 -7.25 -13.36 16.10
C LYS A 21 -6.86 -12.74 17.45
N ASN A 22 -6.46 -13.59 18.40
CA ASN A 22 -6.05 -13.18 19.75
C ASN A 22 -4.78 -12.32 19.77
N ASN A 23 -3.90 -12.51 18.80
CA ASN A 23 -2.67 -11.74 18.66
C ASN A 23 -2.91 -10.47 17.86
N SER A 24 -2.39 -9.36 18.38
CA SER A 24 -2.51 -8.04 17.78
C SER A 24 -1.23 -7.22 17.99
N ALA A 25 -1.04 -6.23 17.13
CA ALA A 25 0.14 -5.38 17.08
C ALA A 25 -0.25 -3.90 16.93
N LEU A 26 0.38 -3.02 17.69
CA LEU A 26 0.35 -1.57 17.46
C LEU A 26 1.53 -1.18 16.58
N CYS A 27 1.24 -0.63 15.41
CA CYS A 27 2.21 -0.14 14.45
C CYS A 27 2.15 1.38 14.34
N ILE A 28 3.31 2.03 14.21
CA ILE A 28 3.44 3.48 14.05
C ILE A 28 3.98 3.79 12.66
N TYR A 29 3.25 4.61 11.91
CA TYR A 29 3.61 5.05 10.57
C TYR A 29 3.96 6.53 10.55
N SER A 30 5.15 6.85 10.05
CA SER A 30 5.49 8.22 9.68
C SER A 30 4.73 8.62 8.43
N LEU A 31 3.95 9.71 8.49
CA LEU A 31 3.23 10.23 7.32
C LEU A 31 4.20 10.62 6.20
N THR A 32 5.39 11.12 6.55
CA THR A 32 6.44 11.44 5.59
C THR A 32 7.02 10.19 4.93
N PHE A 33 7.02 9.04 5.62
CA PHE A 33 7.43 7.77 5.03
C PHE A 33 6.34 7.20 4.11
N ILE A 34 5.07 7.24 4.54
CA ILE A 34 3.91 6.87 3.71
C ILE A 34 3.94 7.64 2.39
N ARG A 35 4.05 8.97 2.45
CA ARG A 35 4.14 9.84 1.26
C ARG A 35 5.29 9.42 0.34
N ARG A 36 6.49 9.21 0.88
CA ARG A 36 7.66 8.76 0.10
C ARG A 36 7.44 7.40 -0.57
N LYS A 37 6.80 6.46 0.12
CA LYS A 37 6.48 5.14 -0.47
C LYS A 37 5.45 5.25 -1.60
N PHE A 38 4.44 6.11 -1.45
CA PHE A 38 3.48 6.39 -2.54
C PHE A 38 4.19 7.00 -3.75
N MET A 39 5.02 8.03 -3.55
CA MET A 39 5.78 8.65 -4.64
C MET A 39 6.72 7.66 -5.33
N HIS A 40 7.38 6.79 -4.56
CA HIS A 40 8.21 5.71 -5.10
C HIS A 40 7.41 4.73 -5.96
N ASN A 41 6.23 4.29 -5.50
CA ASN A 41 5.38 3.37 -6.25
C ASN A 41 4.89 4.01 -7.56
N ILE A 42 4.52 5.30 -7.55
CA ILE A 42 4.15 6.05 -8.76
C ILE A 42 5.34 6.11 -9.73
N GLN A 43 6.52 6.51 -9.26
CA GLN A 43 7.73 6.58 -10.07
C GLN A 43 8.11 5.22 -10.68
N ALA A 44 8.00 4.14 -9.89
CA ALA A 44 8.25 2.79 -10.37
C ALA A 44 7.28 2.42 -11.51
N CYS A 45 5.99 2.68 -11.35
CA CYS A 45 5.00 2.43 -12.39
C CYS A 45 5.27 3.29 -13.65
N PHE A 46 5.58 4.57 -13.50
CA PHE A 46 5.91 5.45 -14.63
C PHE A 46 7.25 5.10 -15.31
N SER A 47 8.10 4.31 -14.66
CA SER A 47 9.28 3.69 -15.28
C SER A 47 8.96 2.42 -16.09
N GLY A 48 7.70 1.96 -16.07
CA GLY A 48 7.21 0.76 -16.76
C GLY A 48 7.34 -0.53 -15.94
N LYS A 49 7.46 -0.45 -14.61
CA LYS A 49 7.65 -1.61 -13.74
C LYS A 49 6.38 -1.97 -12.97
N GLY A 50 6.14 -3.27 -12.82
CA GLY A 50 4.99 -3.80 -12.09
C GLY A 50 3.67 -3.63 -12.83
N LYS A 51 2.58 -3.86 -12.11
CA LYS A 51 1.22 -3.64 -12.58
C LYS A 51 0.53 -2.52 -11.80
N ARG A 52 -0.60 -2.04 -12.33
CA ARG A 52 -1.37 -0.97 -11.70
C ARG A 52 -2.08 -1.43 -10.42
N GLY A 53 -2.45 -2.71 -10.35
CA GLY A 53 -3.27 -3.28 -9.29
C GLY A 53 -4.72 -2.80 -9.36
N LEU A 54 -5.43 -2.90 -8.23
CA LEU A 54 -6.86 -2.53 -8.10
C LEU A 54 -7.80 -3.31 -9.03
N GLU A 55 -7.59 -4.63 -9.14
CA GLU A 55 -8.40 -5.55 -9.96
C GLU A 55 -9.91 -5.45 -9.68
N PHE A 56 -10.28 -5.12 -8.45
CA PHE A 56 -11.68 -4.94 -8.04
C PHE A 56 -12.34 -3.66 -8.57
N ILE A 57 -11.56 -2.69 -9.09
CA ILE A 57 -12.06 -1.44 -9.70
C ILE A 57 -11.96 -1.50 -11.22
N LYS A 58 -10.80 -1.94 -11.74
CA LYS A 58 -10.50 -1.99 -13.16
C LYS A 58 -9.61 -3.20 -13.42
N SER A 59 -9.75 -3.80 -14.60
CA SER A 59 -8.82 -4.84 -15.05
C SER A 59 -7.39 -4.38 -14.83
N ASP A 60 -6.61 -5.21 -14.16
CA ASP A 60 -5.21 -4.91 -13.91
C ASP A 60 -4.42 -4.93 -15.23
N GLU A 61 -3.56 -3.94 -15.36
CA GLU A 61 -2.79 -3.67 -16.57
C GLU A 61 -1.34 -3.40 -16.17
N HIS A 62 -0.40 -3.78 -17.04
CA HIS A 62 0.99 -3.43 -16.85
C HIS A 62 1.19 -1.90 -16.87
N CYS A 63 2.09 -1.45 -16.01
CA CYS A 63 2.47 -0.06 -15.95
C CYS A 63 3.11 0.40 -17.26
N THR A 64 2.66 1.54 -17.78
CA THR A 64 3.14 2.13 -19.03
C THR A 64 4.26 3.13 -18.73
N LYS A 65 5.42 2.99 -19.40
CA LYS A 65 6.53 3.93 -19.26
C LYS A 65 6.13 5.31 -19.80
N ASN A 66 6.38 6.35 -19.03
CA ASN A 66 6.14 7.74 -19.42
C ASN A 66 7.25 8.66 -18.86
N GLY A 67 7.69 9.63 -19.65
CA GLY A 67 8.74 10.60 -19.30
C GLY A 67 8.26 11.77 -18.43
N THR A 68 7.00 11.80 -18.02
CA THR A 68 6.47 12.84 -17.14
C THR A 68 7.25 12.90 -15.82
N PRO A 69 7.80 14.07 -15.43
CA PRO A 69 8.45 14.24 -14.14
C PRO A 69 7.44 14.03 -13.00
N ILE A 70 7.75 13.11 -12.09
CA ILE A 70 6.93 12.83 -10.90
C ILE A 70 7.54 13.54 -9.71
N GLY A 71 7.02 14.72 -9.41
CA GLY A 71 7.40 15.55 -8.26
C GLY A 71 6.39 15.49 -7.11
N GLU A 72 6.70 16.17 -6.01
CA GLU A 72 5.90 16.16 -4.78
C GLU A 72 4.45 16.65 -4.94
N ASP A 73 4.18 17.44 -5.98
CA ASP A 73 2.85 17.99 -6.29
C ASP A 73 2.18 17.29 -7.49
N PHE A 74 2.62 16.06 -7.80
CA PHE A 74 2.02 15.28 -8.87
C PHE A 74 0.57 14.88 -8.52
N CYS A 75 -0.38 15.32 -9.35
CA CYS A 75 -1.82 15.11 -9.14
C CYS A 75 -2.45 14.09 -10.11
N GLY A 76 -1.65 13.25 -10.77
CA GLY A 76 -2.13 12.26 -11.73
C GLY A 76 -2.28 12.80 -13.16
N ILE A 77 -2.36 11.85 -14.12
CA ILE A 77 -2.63 12.09 -15.54
C ILE A 77 -3.46 10.91 -16.09
N ASN A 78 -3.89 10.98 -17.35
CA ASN A 78 -4.69 9.93 -18.01
C ASN A 78 -3.95 8.61 -18.28
N VAL A 79 -2.72 8.45 -17.79
CA VAL A 79 -1.87 7.26 -17.95
C VAL A 79 -1.63 6.67 -16.56
N ASN A 80 -1.59 5.34 -16.46
CA ASN A 80 -1.39 4.62 -15.20
C ASN A 80 -2.41 4.99 -14.12
N THR A 81 -3.68 5.16 -14.51
CA THR A 81 -4.79 5.44 -13.61
C THR A 81 -5.94 4.45 -13.81
N PRO A 82 -6.59 3.97 -12.74
CA PRO A 82 -6.19 4.13 -11.33
C PRO A 82 -4.93 3.30 -11.00
N LEU A 83 -4.23 3.67 -9.92
CA LEU A 83 -3.02 2.98 -9.44
C LEU A 83 -3.21 2.60 -7.97
N GLY A 84 -3.07 1.32 -7.64
CA GLY A 84 -3.02 0.83 -6.26
C GLY A 84 -1.60 0.65 -5.76
N GLY A 85 -0.74 0.06 -6.60
CA GLY A 85 0.61 -0.34 -6.24
C GLY A 85 0.67 -1.74 -5.62
N GLU A 86 1.76 -2.46 -5.88
CA GLU A 86 1.93 -3.86 -5.47
C GLU A 86 2.67 -4.01 -4.13
N GLN A 87 3.41 -2.99 -3.71
CA GLN A 87 4.27 -3.07 -2.52
C GLN A 87 3.59 -2.42 -1.31
N PRO A 88 3.36 -3.18 -0.21
CA PRO A 88 2.75 -2.63 0.99
C PRO A 88 3.67 -1.61 1.67
N ILE A 89 3.07 -0.78 2.53
CA ILE A 89 3.80 0.06 3.45
C ILE A 89 4.04 -0.74 4.73
N GLU A 90 5.29 -1.10 4.97
CA GLU A 90 5.71 -1.77 6.20
C GLU A 90 5.97 -0.75 7.32
N ALA A 91 5.77 -1.18 8.57
CA ALA A 91 6.09 -0.40 9.75
C ALA A 91 6.65 -1.31 10.86
N VAL A 92 7.35 -0.68 11.80
CA VAL A 92 7.85 -1.36 12.99
C VAL A 92 6.73 -1.42 14.03
N THR A 93 6.47 -2.63 14.52
CA THR A 93 5.58 -2.86 15.67
C THR A 93 6.23 -2.33 16.94
N VAL A 94 5.50 -1.51 17.69
CA VAL A 94 5.97 -0.99 18.99
C VAL A 94 5.40 -1.74 20.19
N LEU A 95 4.32 -2.48 20.00
CA LEU A 95 3.69 -3.29 21.03
C LEU A 95 2.97 -4.49 20.41
N ASN A 96 3.16 -5.67 20.99
CA ASN A 96 2.39 -6.87 20.71
C ASN A 96 1.48 -7.20 21.90
N TYR A 97 0.26 -7.65 21.63
CA TYR A 97 -0.71 -8.04 22.64
C TYR A 97 -1.42 -9.35 22.25
N SER A 98 -1.58 -10.25 23.21
CA SER A 98 -2.26 -11.54 23.03
C SER A 98 -3.34 -11.71 24.09
N VAL A 99 -4.58 -11.91 23.65
CA VAL A 99 -5.70 -12.23 24.55
C VAL A 99 -5.54 -13.68 25.02
N ARG A 100 -5.31 -13.86 26.33
CA ARG A 100 -5.40 -15.16 26.99
C ARG A 100 -6.85 -15.52 27.26
#